data_AF-A0A434ZTT8-F1
#
_entry.id   AF-A0A434ZTT8-F1
#
_cell.length_a   1.000
_cell.length_b   1.000
_cell.length_c   1.000
_cell.angle_alpha   90.00
_cell.angle_beta   90.00
_cell.angle_gamma   90.00
#
_symmetry.space_group_name_H-M   'P 1'
#
loop_
_entity.id
_entity.type
_entity.pdbx_description
1 polymer ?
#
loop_
_entity_poly.entity_id
_entity_poly.type
_entity_poly.pdbx_seq_one_letter_code
_entity_poly.pdbx_strand_id
1 'polypeptide(L)'
;MDQQNEKPAACATTLTGFETSSTYPACDASEHSKPTLKRQAPDTPQGRWKAANQWAVWCHSALDAAIRRGLVKREPCRICGEPKTDGHHANYRKPADVDWLCRKHHKLVHRRALKVKPGGRS
;
A
#
# COMPACT_ATOMS: atom_id res chain seq x y z
N MET A 1 -2.81 42.36 39.73
CA MET A 1 -2.35 41.62 40.91
C MET A 1 -3.38 40.55 41.16
N ASP A 2 -3.19 39.35 40.61
CA ASP A 2 -4.17 38.28 40.69
C ASP A 2 -3.63 37.10 41.48
N GLN A 3 -4.13 37.05 42.72
CA GLN A 3 -4.64 35.87 43.43
C GLN A 3 -3.68 34.69 43.65
N GLN A 4 -3.10 34.72 44.85
CA GLN A 4 -2.83 33.53 45.64
C GLN A 4 -4.16 32.85 46.00
N ASN A 5 -4.27 31.54 45.78
CA ASN A 5 -5.07 30.67 46.65
C ASN A 5 -4.55 29.23 46.54
N GLU A 6 -3.79 28.82 47.53
CA GLU A 6 -3.45 27.43 47.80
C GLU A 6 -4.61 26.77 48.55
N LYS A 7 -5.01 25.55 48.22
CA LYS A 7 -5.49 24.59 49.24
C LYS A 7 -5.39 23.12 48.76
N PRO A 8 -5.34 22.16 49.71
CA PRO A 8 -4.64 20.90 49.58
C PRO A 8 -5.54 19.66 49.75
N ALA A 9 -4.87 18.52 49.95
CA ALA A 9 -5.31 17.30 50.64
C ALA A 9 -5.96 16.19 49.78
N ALA A 10 -5.20 15.10 49.68
CA ALA A 10 -5.70 13.77 49.45
C ALA A 10 -6.64 13.33 50.58
N CYS A 11 -7.74 12.66 50.26
CA CYS A 11 -8.20 11.48 51.01
C CYS A 11 -9.34 10.75 50.29
N ALA A 12 -9.21 9.41 50.33
CA ALA A 12 -10.27 8.39 50.34
C ALA A 12 -11.39 8.48 49.28
N THR A 13 -11.21 7.75 48.18
CA THR A 13 -12.35 7.14 47.48
C THR A 13 -12.36 5.65 47.79
N THR A 14 -13.30 5.31 48.65
CA THR A 14 -13.74 3.98 49.05
C THR A 14 -13.95 3.06 47.85
N LEU A 15 -13.30 1.89 47.90
CA LEU A 15 -13.64 0.70 47.13
C LEU A 15 -14.99 0.16 47.66
N THR A 16 -16.09 0.57 47.03
CA THR A 16 -17.40 -0.07 47.25
C THR A 16 -17.88 -0.67 45.93
N GLY A 17 -17.87 -2.01 45.93
CA GLY A 17 -18.51 -2.94 45.01
C GLY A 17 -19.13 -2.40 43.74
N PHE A 18 -18.43 -2.58 42.62
CA PHE A 18 -19.10 -2.73 41.33
C PHE A 18 -19.46 -4.20 41.18
N GLU A 19 -20.66 -4.56 41.62
CA GLU A 19 -21.24 -5.87 41.32
C GLU A 19 -21.45 -5.95 39.80
N THR A 20 -20.50 -6.55 39.09
CA THR A 20 -20.64 -6.89 37.67
C THR A 20 -21.59 -8.07 37.54
N SER A 21 -22.89 -7.86 37.78
CA SER A 21 -23.89 -8.80 37.29
C SER A 21 -24.11 -8.49 35.81
N SER A 22 -23.13 -8.89 35.00
CA SER A 22 -23.27 -8.97 33.55
C SER A 22 -23.41 -10.43 33.20
N THR A 23 -24.65 -10.92 33.31
CA THR A 23 -25.07 -12.14 32.62
C THR A 23 -25.06 -11.84 31.12
N TYR A 24 -23.86 -11.79 30.53
CA TYR A 24 -23.73 -11.96 29.11
C TYR A 24 -24.22 -13.39 28.81
N PRO A 25 -25.27 -13.59 28.00
CA PRO A 25 -25.58 -14.92 27.52
C PRO A 25 -24.32 -15.46 26.85
N ALA A 26 -23.91 -16.69 27.19
CA ALA A 26 -22.85 -17.37 26.49
C ALA A 26 -23.22 -17.39 25.01
N CYS A 27 -22.62 -16.50 24.22
CA CYS A 27 -22.67 -16.61 22.78
C CYS A 27 -21.95 -17.92 22.48
N ASP A 28 -22.74 -18.90 22.07
CA ASP A 28 -22.32 -20.20 21.60
C ASP A 28 -21.04 -20.02 20.79
N ALA A 29 -19.97 -20.67 21.25
CA ALA A 29 -18.66 -20.60 20.65
C ALA A 29 -18.75 -21.23 19.26
N SER A 30 -19.20 -20.44 18.28
CA SER A 30 -19.11 -20.84 16.89
C SER A 30 -17.63 -20.97 16.61
N GLU A 31 -17.20 -22.21 16.44
CA GLU A 31 -15.85 -22.56 16.05
C GLU A 31 -15.58 -21.81 14.75
N HIS A 32 -14.80 -20.73 14.86
CA HIS A 32 -14.31 -19.97 13.73
C HIS A 32 -13.30 -20.85 13.00
N SER A 33 -13.82 -21.85 12.28
CA SER A 33 -13.09 -22.67 11.33
C SER A 33 -12.63 -21.73 10.23
N LYS A 34 -11.39 -21.24 10.35
CA LYS A 34 -10.73 -20.48 9.28
C LYS A 34 -10.77 -21.38 8.04
N PRO A 35 -11.43 -20.99 6.93
CA PRO A 35 -11.45 -21.83 5.75
C PRO A 35 -10.02 -21.90 5.20
N THR A 36 -9.35 -23.04 5.37
CA THR A 36 -8.00 -23.32 4.86
C THR A 36 -8.06 -23.77 3.39
N LEU A 37 -8.87 -23.09 2.58
CA LEU A 37 -8.83 -23.33 1.13
C LEU A 37 -7.58 -22.66 0.58
N LYS A 38 -6.54 -23.47 0.29
CA LYS A 38 -5.40 -23.05 -0.55
C LYS A 38 -5.98 -22.51 -1.86
N ARG A 39 -6.00 -21.19 -2.01
CA ARG A 39 -6.55 -20.52 -3.19
C ARG A 39 -5.67 -20.88 -4.39
N GLN A 40 -6.09 -21.87 -5.18
CA GLN A 40 -5.38 -22.25 -6.40
C GLN A 40 -5.38 -21.04 -7.35
N ALA A 41 -4.20 -20.71 -7.91
CA ALA A 41 -4.12 -19.61 -8.87
C ALA A 41 -5.03 -19.92 -10.06
N PRO A 42 -5.81 -18.94 -10.56
CA PRO A 42 -6.71 -19.18 -11.69
C PRO A 42 -5.89 -19.65 -12.90
N ASP A 43 -6.39 -20.65 -13.63
CA ASP A 43 -5.68 -21.28 -14.76
C ASP A 43 -5.69 -20.41 -16.03
N THR A 44 -5.34 -19.15 -15.85
CA THR A 44 -5.21 -18.17 -16.92
C THR A 44 -3.72 -17.88 -17.12
N PRO A 45 -3.27 -17.62 -18.35
CA PRO A 45 -1.89 -17.19 -18.60
C PRO A 45 -1.46 -16.00 -17.73
N GLN A 46 -2.39 -15.06 -17.48
CA GLN A 46 -2.18 -13.92 -16.61
C GLN A 46 -2.05 -14.33 -15.14
N GLY A 47 -2.84 -15.31 -14.68
CA GLY A 47 -2.73 -15.88 -13.34
C GLY A 47 -1.38 -16.54 -13.11
N ARG A 48 -0.93 -17.37 -14.07
CA ARG A 48 0.39 -18.01 -14.05
C ARG A 48 1.53 -16.99 -14.04
N TRP A 49 1.45 -15.94 -14.87
CA TRP A 49 2.45 -14.85 -14.87
C TRP A 49 2.50 -14.10 -13.54
N LYS A 50 1.35 -13.76 -12.95
CA LYS A 50 1.29 -13.09 -11.65
C LYS A 50 1.90 -13.95 -10.53
N ALA A 51 1.62 -15.25 -10.53
CA ALA A 51 2.16 -16.19 -9.55
C ALA A 51 3.69 -16.33 -9.67
N ALA A 52 4.22 -16.36 -10.89
CA ALA A 52 5.65 -16.46 -11.17
C ALA A 52 6.41 -15.13 -10.96
N ASN A 53 5.74 -13.97 -11.11
CA ASN A 53 6.37 -12.65 -11.12
C ASN A 53 5.90 -11.79 -9.94
N GLN A 54 5.98 -12.34 -8.72
CA GLN A 54 5.47 -11.69 -7.51
C GLN A 54 6.07 -10.31 -7.26
N TRP A 55 7.37 -10.13 -7.52
CA TRP A 55 8.02 -8.82 -7.39
C TRP A 55 7.52 -7.79 -8.38
N ALA A 56 7.25 -8.17 -9.63
CA ALA A 56 6.69 -7.25 -10.62
C ALA A 56 5.26 -6.83 -10.22
N VAL A 57 4.46 -7.78 -9.75
CA VAL A 57 3.11 -7.51 -9.23
C VAL A 57 3.16 -6.56 -8.03
N TRP A 58 4.08 -6.80 -7.08
CA TRP A 58 4.29 -5.92 -5.94
C TRP A 58 4.73 -4.53 -6.38
N CYS A 59 5.67 -4.42 -7.33
CA CYS A 59 6.15 -3.14 -7.85
C CYS A 59 5.01 -2.29 -8.42
N HIS A 60 4.19 -2.88 -9.31
CA HIS A 60 3.04 -2.19 -9.88
C HIS A 60 2.04 -1.75 -8.80
N SER A 61 1.75 -2.63 -7.85
CA SER A 61 0.83 -2.32 -6.74
C SER A 61 1.36 -1.18 -5.85
N ALA A 62 2.67 -1.16 -5.59
CA ALA A 62 3.33 -0.14 -4.80
C ALA A 62 3.37 1.21 -5.53
N LEU A 63 3.66 1.22 -6.83
CA LEU A 63 3.59 2.43 -7.65
C LEU A 63 2.16 3.01 -7.67
N ASP A 64 1.15 2.17 -7.90
CA ASP A 64 -0.25 2.61 -7.90
C ASP A 64 -0.69 3.17 -6.53
N ALA A 65 -0.19 2.58 -5.44
CA ALA A 65 -0.40 3.14 -4.10
C ALA A 65 0.30 4.50 -3.93
N ALA A 66 1.53 4.64 -4.42
CA ALA A 66 2.27 5.90 -4.36
C ALA A 66 1.60 7.02 -5.17
N ILE A 67 1.06 6.70 -6.35
CA ILE A 67 0.28 7.64 -7.17
C ILE A 67 -1.00 8.06 -6.45
N ARG A 68 -1.77 7.09 -5.92
CA ARG A 68 -3.01 7.38 -5.19
C ARG A 68 -2.78 8.24 -3.94
N ARG A 69 -1.64 8.04 -3.27
CA ARG A 69 -1.22 8.84 -2.11
C ARG A 69 -0.60 10.19 -2.49
N GLY A 70 -0.41 10.46 -3.78
CA GLY A 70 0.22 11.68 -4.27
C GLY A 70 1.73 11.77 -4.02
N LEU A 71 2.37 10.68 -3.59
CA LEU A 71 3.83 10.61 -3.36
C LEU A 71 4.60 10.62 -4.68
N VAL A 72 3.99 10.09 -5.73
CA VAL A 72 4.53 10.07 -7.09
C VAL A 72 3.50 10.69 -8.03
N LYS A 73 3.92 11.69 -8.81
CA LYS A 73 3.08 12.30 -9.85
C LYS A 73 3.36 11.62 -11.18
N ARG A 74 2.30 11.37 -11.96
CA ARG A 74 2.43 10.88 -13.34
C ARG A 74 2.96 12.01 -14.20
N GLU A 75 4.08 11.78 -14.88
CA GLU A 75 4.63 12.74 -15.83
C GLU A 75 4.29 12.35 -17.27
N PRO A 76 4.31 13.31 -18.22
CA PRO A 76 4.16 13.00 -19.64
C PRO A 76 5.32 12.15 -20.16
N CYS A 77 5.13 11.56 -21.33
CA CYS A 77 6.14 10.68 -21.90
C CYS A 77 7.44 11.44 -22.16
N ARG A 78 8.57 10.93 -21.63
CA ARG A 78 9.88 11.58 -21.81
C ARG A 78 10.34 11.73 -23.26
N ILE A 79 9.81 10.92 -24.18
CA ILE A 79 10.22 10.92 -25.59
C ILE A 79 9.29 11.80 -26.45
N CYS A 80 7.98 11.77 -26.22
CA CYS A 80 7.01 12.45 -27.08
C CYS A 80 6.02 13.39 -26.38
N GLY A 81 6.09 13.53 -25.05
CA GLY A 81 5.22 14.43 -24.30
C GLY A 81 3.77 13.96 -24.13
N GLU A 82 3.41 12.76 -24.58
CA GLU A 82 2.05 12.21 -24.45
C GLU A 82 1.65 12.12 -22.96
N PRO A 83 0.49 12.67 -22.54
CA PRO A 83 0.05 12.64 -21.15
C PRO A 83 -0.34 11.24 -20.67
N LYS A 84 -0.75 10.35 -21.58
CA LYS A 84 -1.10 8.98 -21.25
C LYS A 84 0.17 8.11 -21.14
N THR A 85 0.69 8.01 -19.93
CA THR A 85 1.93 7.27 -19.62
C THR A 85 1.73 6.09 -18.68
N ASP A 86 2.62 5.12 -18.84
CA ASP A 86 2.84 3.99 -17.94
C ASP A 86 4.24 4.13 -17.33
N GLY A 87 4.41 3.69 -16.08
CA GLY A 87 5.70 3.68 -15.40
C GLY A 87 6.55 2.50 -15.87
N HIS A 88 7.64 2.78 -16.60
CA HIS A 88 8.63 1.78 -16.94
C HIS A 88 9.57 1.57 -15.77
N HIS A 89 9.67 0.31 -15.31
CA HIS A 89 10.52 -0.06 -14.19
C HIS A 89 11.81 -0.68 -14.74
N ALA A 90 12.92 0.07 -14.70
CA ALA A 90 14.22 -0.48 -15.06
C ALA A 90 14.73 -1.48 -13.99
N ASN A 91 14.38 -1.23 -12.73
CA ASN A 91 14.69 -2.10 -11.61
C ASN A 91 13.45 -2.28 -10.71
N TYR A 92 12.88 -3.49 -10.71
CA TYR A 92 11.70 -3.85 -9.91
C TYR A 92 11.93 -3.84 -8.38
N ARG A 93 13.12 -3.45 -7.89
CA ARG A 93 13.37 -3.22 -6.46
C ARG A 93 13.02 -1.79 -6.01
N LYS A 94 12.81 -0.87 -6.95
CA LYS A 94 12.50 0.54 -6.67
C LYS A 94 11.17 0.94 -7.32
N PRO A 95 10.03 0.68 -6.68
CA PRO A 95 8.71 0.90 -7.29
C PRO A 95 8.40 2.37 -7.59
N ALA A 96 8.99 3.30 -6.85
CA ALA A 96 8.81 4.73 -7.07
C ALA A 96 9.78 5.33 -8.10
N ASP A 97 10.79 4.56 -8.54
CA ASP A 97 11.80 4.99 -9.51
C ASP A 97 11.43 4.46 -10.89
N VAL A 98 10.60 5.23 -11.60
CA VAL A 98 10.01 4.84 -12.88
C VAL A 98 10.22 5.92 -13.93
N ASP A 99 10.50 5.49 -15.16
CA ASP A 99 10.49 6.38 -16.32
C ASP A 99 9.08 6.43 -16.92
N TRP A 100 8.52 7.63 -17.03
CA TRP A 100 7.20 7.82 -17.63
C TRP A 100 7.27 7.74 -19.15
N LEU A 101 6.65 6.70 -19.71
CA LEU A 101 6.64 6.44 -21.14
C LEU A 101 5.22 6.14 -21.63
N CYS A 102 4.87 6.63 -22.81
CA CYS A 102 3.63 6.20 -23.44
C CYS A 102 3.74 4.73 -23.89
N ARG A 103 2.60 4.05 -24.04
CA ARG A 103 2.54 2.62 -24.42
C ARG A 103 3.38 2.26 -25.65
N LYS A 104 3.50 3.17 -26.63
CA LYS A 104 4.33 2.98 -27.84
C LYS A 104 5.80 2.88 -27.46
N HIS A 105 6.33 3.89 -26.76
CA HIS A 105 7.72 3.93 -26.33
C HIS A 105 8.04 2.86 -25.29
N HIS A 106 7.12 2.58 -24.37
CA HIS A 106 7.28 1.52 -23.38
C HIS A 106 7.53 0.15 -24.04
N LYS A 107 6.76 -0.19 -25.08
CA LYS A 107 6.98 -1.42 -25.88
C LYS A 107 8.31 -1.41 -26.64
N LEU A 108 8.70 -0.27 -27.19
CA LEU A 108 9.97 -0.13 -27.91
C LEU A 108 11.17 -0.35 -26.98
N VAL A 109 11.10 0.13 -25.74
CA VAL A 109 12.12 -0.12 -24.71
C VAL A 109 12.20 -1.60 -24.36
N HIS A 110 11.06 -2.26 -24.12
CA HIS A 110 11.06 -3.72 -23.89
C HIS A 110 11.56 -4.53 -25.08
N ARG A 111 11.36 -4.04 -26.31
CA ARG A 111 11.91 -4.64 -27.54
C ARG A 111 13.41 -4.35 -27.73
N ARG A 112 14.04 -3.59 -26.82
CA ARG A 112 15.42 -3.06 -26.93
C ARG A 112 15.66 -2.15 -28.14
N ALA A 113 14.60 -1.65 -28.77
CA ALA A 113 14.69 -0.71 -29.87
C ALA A 113 15.04 0.71 -29.40
N LEU A 114 14.84 1.01 -28.11
CA LEU A 114 15.19 2.28 -27.48
C LEU A 114 15.80 2.03 -26.09
N LYS A 115 16.88 2.75 -25.76
CA LYS A 115 17.45 2.81 -24.39
C LYS A 115 17.05 4.14 -23.77
N VAL A 116 16.30 4.10 -22.67
CA VAL A 116 16.01 5.30 -21.87
C VAL A 116 17.22 5.55 -20.98
N LYS A 117 17.82 6.75 -21.06
CA LYS A 117 18.88 7.15 -20.14
C LYS A 117 18.23 7.49 -18.79
N PRO A 118 18.71 6.96 -17.65
CA PRO A 118 18.17 7.34 -16.35
C PRO A 118 18.27 8.86 -16.20
N GLY A 119 17.17 9.50 -15.79
CA GLY A 119 17.12 10.95 -15.57
C GLY A 119 18.06 11.32 -14.43
N GLY A 120 19.23 11.87 -14.77
CA GLY A 120 20.15 12.43 -13.80
C GLY A 120 19.50 13.63 -13.12
N ARG A 121 19.34 13.53 -11.80
CA ARG A 121 19.09 14.70 -10.95
C ARG A 121 20.45 15.40 -10.78
N SER A 122 20.61 16.52 -11.48
CA SER A 122 21.66 17.53 -11.25
C SER A 122 21.45 18.24 -9.93
#